data_AF-X0RGP0-F1
#
_entry.id   AF-X0RGP0-F1
#
_cell.length_a   1.000
_cell.length_b   1.000
_cell.length_c   1.000
_cell.angle_alpha   90.00
_cell.angle_beta   90.00
_cell.angle_gamma   90.00
#
_symmetry.space_group_name_H-M   'P 1'
#
loop_
_entity.id
_entity.type
_entity.pdbx_description
1 polymer ?
#
loop_
_entity_poly.entity_id
_entity_poly.type
_entity_poly.pdbx_seq_one_letter_code
_entity_poly.pdbx_strand_id
1 'polypeptide(L)'
;RFAQTWQVHKNGWAMLPGDAKRWPKDLRVDGEPAIVTERGGAPSIYLAPGKHRIEGAFAWTQLPQSLRVPGTLGLLTLAINEKTIDFPDLDDRGMLWLGERRTGGGKDKAIQDTLALQVFRHVDDNLPMQVTTRIKLDVSGRHREILIGPAMLGGFLPLALNAPLPARLEADGQVRVQARPGNWTITLVARHPKPVDALARPKQQAAPWPKAEVWAFNARNNLRLVEITGAPAIDPRQTTLPPAWQKLPAYIVGPDTRLTFITKRRGNPDPAPDQIHLKRTLWLDFDGGGYTTRDTMNGTMRAGWRLEMAPPFALGRVAINGKDQFITRAEGSDKVGVELRQGQLNLTADSRLDADDRTLDAVGWDHDMRSLNLTLYMPPGWRAFHVTGA
;
A
#
# COMPACT_ATOMS: atom_id res chain seq x y z
N ARG A 1 33.20 -0.50 -23.28
CA ARG A 1 32.66 -1.72 -22.62
C ARG A 1 31.90 -1.27 -21.37
N PHE A 2 31.01 -2.09 -20.82
CA PHE A 2 30.41 -1.86 -19.51
C PHE A 2 30.32 -3.19 -18.75
N ALA A 3 30.27 -3.08 -17.44
CA ALA A 3 29.95 -4.18 -16.53
C ALA A 3 29.03 -3.63 -15.44
N GLN A 4 28.02 -4.40 -15.06
CA GLN A 4 27.08 -4.04 -14.00
C GLN A 4 26.70 -5.28 -13.20
N THR A 5 26.49 -5.10 -11.89
CA THR A 5 26.00 -6.16 -11.01
C THR A 5 24.57 -5.83 -10.58
N TRP A 6 23.68 -6.79 -10.73
CA TRP A 6 22.28 -6.66 -10.36
C TRP A 6 21.91 -7.68 -9.29
N GLN A 7 21.16 -7.23 -8.29
CA GLN A 7 20.44 -8.11 -7.38
C GLN A 7 18.96 -8.04 -7.76
N VAL A 8 18.41 -9.17 -8.22
CA VAL A 8 17.04 -9.29 -8.69
C VAL A 8 16.25 -10.12 -7.68
N HIS A 9 15.12 -9.60 -7.21
CA HIS A 9 14.29 -10.29 -6.19
C HIS A 9 13.05 -10.97 -6.79
N LYS A 10 12.69 -10.62 -8.02
CA LYS A 10 11.60 -11.24 -8.79
C LYS A 10 11.92 -11.13 -10.27
N ASN A 11 11.38 -12.02 -11.09
CA ASN A 11 11.57 -11.94 -12.54
C ASN A 11 11.22 -10.54 -13.07
N GLY A 12 12.09 -9.97 -13.90
CA GLY A 12 11.92 -8.60 -14.33
C GLY A 12 12.92 -8.15 -15.38
N TRP A 13 12.65 -6.98 -15.95
CA TRP A 13 13.51 -6.35 -16.93
C TRP A 13 14.56 -5.47 -16.25
N ALA A 14 15.83 -5.71 -16.57
CA ALA A 14 16.93 -4.82 -16.24
C ALA A 14 17.29 -4.00 -17.48
N MET A 15 17.21 -2.67 -17.35
CA MET A 15 17.64 -1.76 -18.39
C MET A 15 19.17 -1.76 -18.48
N LEU A 16 19.70 -1.63 -19.69
CA LEU A 16 21.13 -1.51 -19.97
C LEU A 16 21.47 -0.06 -20.33
N PRO A 17 22.74 0.36 -20.19
CA PRO A 17 23.19 1.64 -20.73
C PRO A 17 23.07 1.67 -22.26
N GLY A 18 22.57 2.77 -22.80
CA GLY A 18 22.35 2.99 -24.24
C GLY A 18 20.94 3.44 -24.60
N ASP A 19 20.70 3.54 -25.89
CA ASP A 19 19.42 3.82 -26.52
C ASP A 19 19.24 2.92 -27.76
N ALA A 20 18.10 3.05 -28.46
CA ALA A 20 17.81 2.26 -29.66
C ALA A 20 18.88 2.34 -30.77
N LYS A 21 19.70 3.41 -30.81
CA LYS A 21 20.77 3.59 -31.80
C LYS A 21 22.15 3.17 -31.25
N ARG A 22 22.35 3.29 -29.95
CA ARG A 22 23.64 3.15 -29.25
C ARG A 22 23.55 2.11 -28.14
N TRP A 23 22.98 0.96 -28.45
CA TRP A 23 22.89 -0.17 -27.54
C TRP A 23 24.19 -1.00 -27.50
N PRO A 24 24.43 -1.74 -26.42
CA PRO A 24 25.59 -2.61 -26.31
C PRO A 24 25.48 -3.86 -27.19
N LYS A 25 26.64 -4.35 -27.61
CA LYS A 25 26.87 -5.61 -28.32
C LYS A 25 27.61 -6.60 -27.42
N ASP A 26 27.69 -7.86 -27.86
CA ASP A 26 28.41 -8.94 -27.17
C ASP A 26 28.01 -9.08 -25.70
N LEU A 27 26.70 -9.00 -25.43
CA LEU A 27 26.18 -9.04 -24.08
C LEU A 27 26.32 -10.43 -23.47
N ARG A 28 26.86 -10.48 -22.26
CA ARG A 28 26.91 -11.68 -21.43
C ARG A 28 26.19 -11.44 -20.09
N VAL A 29 25.44 -12.44 -19.65
CA VAL A 29 24.85 -12.53 -18.30
C VAL A 29 25.48 -13.74 -17.64
N ASP A 30 26.20 -13.52 -16.54
CA ASP A 30 26.92 -14.56 -15.79
C ASP A 30 27.88 -15.39 -16.66
N GLY A 31 28.48 -14.74 -17.67
CA GLY A 31 29.43 -15.34 -18.61
C GLY A 31 28.79 -15.89 -19.89
N GLU A 32 27.48 -16.11 -19.90
CA GLU A 32 26.73 -16.69 -21.02
C GLU A 32 26.15 -15.61 -21.95
N PRO A 33 26.15 -15.80 -23.29
CA PRO A 33 25.53 -14.87 -24.23
C PRO A 33 24.05 -14.62 -23.92
N ALA A 34 23.63 -13.36 -23.96
CA ALA A 34 22.27 -12.96 -23.65
C ALA A 34 21.64 -12.07 -24.74
N ILE A 35 20.34 -12.24 -24.95
CA ILE A 35 19.57 -11.49 -25.95
C ILE A 35 19.12 -10.15 -25.36
N VAL A 36 19.45 -9.07 -26.07
CA VAL A 36 18.98 -7.71 -25.76
C VAL A 36 17.67 -7.45 -26.49
N THR A 37 16.69 -6.87 -25.82
CA THR A 37 15.43 -6.42 -26.42
C THR A 37 15.24 -4.93 -26.14
N GLU A 38 14.67 -4.20 -27.10
CA GLU A 38 14.28 -2.81 -26.88
C GLU A 38 12.97 -2.74 -26.08
N ARG A 39 12.96 -1.95 -25.00
CA ARG A 39 11.75 -1.62 -24.25
C ARG A 39 11.72 -0.13 -23.97
N GLY A 40 10.69 0.56 -24.46
CA GLY A 40 10.52 1.99 -24.24
C GLY A 40 11.70 2.83 -24.73
N GLY A 41 12.31 2.45 -25.86
CA GLY A 41 13.47 3.15 -26.43
C GLY A 41 14.82 2.84 -25.76
N ALA A 42 14.87 1.88 -24.83
CA ALA A 42 16.08 1.51 -24.11
C ALA A 42 16.40 0.00 -24.26
N PRO A 43 17.69 -0.37 -24.41
CA PRO A 43 18.10 -1.76 -24.41
C PRO A 43 17.84 -2.38 -23.03
N SER A 44 17.26 -3.58 -23.00
CA SER A 44 16.84 -4.26 -21.78
C SER A 44 17.04 -5.77 -21.89
N ILE A 45 17.24 -6.42 -20.74
CA ILE A 45 17.28 -7.89 -20.61
C ILE A 45 16.33 -8.37 -19.53
N TYR A 46 15.85 -9.60 -19.68
CA TYR A 46 15.02 -10.25 -18.67
C TYR A 46 15.89 -11.09 -17.75
N LEU A 47 15.74 -10.91 -16.44
CA LEU A 47 16.49 -11.61 -15.42
C LEU A 47 15.56 -12.37 -14.47
N ALA A 48 15.99 -13.57 -14.09
CA ALA A 48 15.41 -14.34 -12.99
C ALA A 48 15.84 -13.74 -11.63
N PRO A 49 15.29 -14.20 -10.49
CA PRO A 49 15.71 -13.73 -9.18
C PRO A 49 17.10 -14.29 -8.88
N GLY A 50 18.02 -13.44 -8.44
CA GLY A 50 19.41 -13.82 -8.25
C GLY A 50 20.36 -12.62 -8.32
N LYS A 51 21.63 -12.89 -8.03
CA LYS A 51 22.72 -11.96 -8.30
C LYS A 51 23.26 -12.24 -9.68
N HIS A 52 23.28 -11.23 -10.54
CA HIS A 52 23.71 -11.35 -11.93
C HIS A 52 24.82 -10.36 -12.23
N ARG A 53 25.86 -10.80 -12.94
CA ARG A 53 26.87 -9.94 -13.56
C ARG A 53 26.58 -9.83 -15.04
N ILE A 54 26.39 -8.60 -15.50
CA ILE A 54 26.07 -8.30 -16.91
C ILE A 54 27.22 -7.52 -17.49
N GLU A 55 27.72 -7.96 -18.63
CA GLU A 55 28.86 -7.36 -19.32
C GLU A 55 28.52 -7.16 -20.79
N GLY A 56 29.06 -6.11 -21.40
CA GLY A 56 28.90 -5.90 -22.83
C GLY A 56 29.87 -4.87 -23.39
N ALA A 57 29.94 -4.82 -24.71
CA ALA A 57 30.79 -3.91 -25.46
C ALA A 57 29.96 -2.84 -26.17
N PHE A 58 30.57 -1.70 -26.44
CA PHE A 58 30.00 -0.72 -27.35
C PHE A 58 30.88 -0.67 -28.60
N ALA A 59 30.26 -0.68 -29.77
CA ALA A 59 30.95 -0.55 -31.06
C ALA A 59 30.61 0.81 -31.65
N TRP A 60 31.31 1.85 -31.21
CA TRP A 60 31.15 3.21 -31.71
C TRP A 60 32.35 3.60 -32.58
N THR A 61 32.10 4.19 -33.74
CA THR A 61 33.17 4.74 -34.60
C THR A 61 33.80 5.98 -33.98
N GLN A 62 33.02 6.77 -33.24
CA GLN A 62 33.46 7.95 -32.49
C GLN A 62 32.78 7.95 -31.13
N LEU A 63 33.48 8.45 -30.10
CA LEU A 63 32.93 8.57 -28.76
C LEU A 63 31.72 9.53 -28.80
N PRO A 64 30.50 9.07 -28.45
CA PRO A 64 29.34 9.95 -28.42
C PRO A 64 29.49 10.97 -27.30
N GLN A 65 28.89 12.15 -27.45
CA GLN A 65 28.94 13.18 -26.39
C GLN A 65 28.26 12.72 -25.09
N SER A 66 27.22 11.91 -25.20
CA SER A 66 26.46 11.39 -24.06
C SER A 66 25.91 9.99 -24.30
N LEU A 67 25.62 9.30 -23.21
CA LEU A 67 25.02 7.98 -23.16
C LEU A 67 23.93 7.95 -22.09
N ARG A 68 22.78 7.35 -22.41
CA ARG A 68 21.75 7.12 -21.39
C ARG A 68 22.16 5.94 -20.51
N VAL A 69 22.06 6.10 -19.20
CA VAL A 69 22.25 5.04 -18.22
C VAL A 69 20.98 4.84 -17.40
N PRO A 70 20.66 3.61 -16.95
CA PRO A 70 19.50 3.37 -16.10
C PRO A 70 19.59 4.16 -14.78
N GLY A 71 18.51 4.86 -14.41
CA GLY A 71 18.42 5.55 -13.12
C GLY A 71 18.41 4.61 -11.90
N THR A 72 18.29 3.30 -12.12
CA THR A 72 18.39 2.27 -11.08
C THR A 72 19.84 1.85 -10.78
N LEU A 73 20.83 2.37 -11.51
CA LEU A 73 22.23 2.10 -11.20
C LEU A 73 22.61 2.76 -9.88
N GLY A 74 23.17 1.97 -8.96
CA GLY A 74 23.54 2.46 -7.63
C GLY A 74 24.81 3.30 -7.62
N LEU A 75 25.90 2.79 -8.19
CA LEU A 75 27.19 3.48 -8.29
C LEU A 75 27.69 3.41 -9.73
N LEU A 76 28.37 4.45 -10.18
CA LEU A 76 28.92 4.54 -11.52
C LEU A 76 30.43 4.81 -11.46
N THR A 77 31.18 4.05 -12.25
CA THR A 77 32.59 4.31 -12.54
C THR A 77 32.73 4.47 -14.04
N LEU A 78 33.40 5.52 -14.49
CA LEU A 78 33.66 5.79 -15.90
C LEU A 78 35.16 5.84 -16.13
N ALA A 79 35.61 5.22 -17.22
CA ALA A 79 36.94 5.43 -17.76
C ALA A 79 36.84 5.75 -19.25
N ILE A 80 37.58 6.78 -19.68
CA ILE A 80 37.68 7.19 -21.09
C ILE A 80 39.17 7.13 -21.45
N ASN A 81 39.51 6.42 -22.52
CA ASN A 81 40.90 6.17 -22.92
C ASN A 81 41.76 5.67 -21.76
N GLU A 82 41.23 4.70 -21.01
CA GLU A 82 41.86 4.07 -19.82
C GLU A 82 42.08 5.01 -18.63
N LYS A 83 41.75 6.29 -18.75
CA LYS A 83 41.78 7.25 -17.66
C LYS A 83 40.46 7.23 -16.90
N THR A 84 40.53 6.95 -15.60
CA THR A 84 39.37 7.02 -14.70
C THR A 84 38.87 8.45 -14.57
N ILE A 85 37.55 8.61 -14.64
CA ILE A 85 36.83 9.85 -14.39
C ILE A 85 36.15 9.69 -13.03
N ASP A 86 36.72 10.31 -12.00
CA ASP A 86 36.30 10.11 -10.60
C ASP A 86 34.83 10.45 -10.36
N PHE A 87 34.31 11.45 -11.07
CA PHE A 87 32.93 11.92 -10.93
C PHE A 87 32.30 12.14 -12.31
N PRO A 88 31.71 11.09 -12.89
CA PRO A 88 31.08 11.19 -14.19
C PRO A 88 29.90 12.18 -14.13
N ASP A 89 29.78 13.05 -15.15
CA ASP A 89 28.68 14.03 -15.21
C ASP A 89 27.38 13.32 -15.62
N LEU A 90 26.57 13.00 -14.62
CA LEU A 90 25.27 12.36 -14.74
C LEU A 90 24.16 13.35 -14.34
N ASP A 91 23.19 13.55 -15.23
CA ASP A 91 22.00 14.33 -14.91
C ASP A 91 20.89 13.50 -14.24
N ASP A 92 19.84 14.19 -13.79
CA ASP A 92 18.68 13.62 -13.13
C ASP A 92 17.81 12.73 -14.04
N ARG A 93 18.04 12.76 -15.37
CA ARG A 93 17.36 11.94 -16.37
C ARG A 93 18.16 10.70 -16.77
N GLY A 94 19.30 10.47 -16.10
CA GLY A 94 20.20 9.38 -16.41
C GLY A 94 21.05 9.61 -17.66
N MET A 95 21.33 10.86 -18.02
CA MET A 95 22.22 11.18 -19.14
C MET A 95 23.64 11.35 -18.64
N LEU A 96 24.50 10.42 -19.03
CA LEU A 96 25.93 10.44 -18.75
C LEU A 96 26.67 11.18 -19.86
N TRP A 97 27.35 12.27 -19.54
CA TRP A 97 28.23 12.96 -20.48
C TRP A 97 29.59 12.25 -20.57
N LEU A 98 30.02 11.99 -21.80
CA LEU A 98 31.28 11.29 -22.12
C LEU A 98 32.28 12.22 -22.82
N GLY A 99 31.83 13.33 -23.38
CA GLY A 99 32.72 14.33 -23.99
C GLY A 99 33.31 15.30 -22.96
N GLU A 100 34.33 16.05 -23.36
CA GLU A 100 34.83 17.19 -22.59
C GLU A 100 33.76 18.27 -22.52
N ARG A 101 32.97 18.26 -21.45
CA ARG A 101 32.28 19.48 -21.04
C ARG A 101 33.34 20.34 -20.36
N ARG A 102 33.44 21.62 -20.74
CA ARG A 102 34.02 22.67 -19.89
C ARG A 102 33.13 22.80 -18.65
N THR A 103 33.06 21.79 -17.80
CA THR A 103 32.73 21.99 -16.41
C THR A 103 33.79 22.96 -15.93
N GLY A 104 33.37 24.15 -15.51
CA GLY A 104 34.25 25.15 -14.94
C GLY A 104 35.05 24.50 -13.82
N GLY A 105 36.23 24.00 -14.16
CA GLY A 105 37.36 23.87 -13.27
C GLY A 105 37.74 25.28 -12.87
N GLY A 106 36.85 25.93 -12.11
CA GLY A 106 37.24 26.97 -11.19
C GLY A 106 38.27 26.28 -10.32
N LYS A 107 39.53 26.68 -10.55
CA LYS A 107 40.68 26.38 -9.71
C LYS A 107 40.23 26.17 -8.27
N ASP A 108 40.73 25.11 -7.65
CA ASP A 108 40.67 24.84 -6.21
C ASP A 108 40.98 26.11 -5.40
N LYS A 109 39.96 26.93 -5.16
CA LYS A 109 39.87 27.61 -3.88
C LYS A 109 39.45 26.51 -2.93
N ALA A 110 40.15 26.37 -1.81
CA ALA A 110 39.82 25.44 -0.74
C ALA A 110 38.44 25.77 -0.16
N ILE A 111 37.38 25.42 -0.88
CA ILE A 111 36.01 25.39 -0.39
C ILE A 111 35.98 24.15 0.49
N GLN A 112 35.83 24.35 1.80
CA GLN A 112 35.68 23.25 2.73
C GLN A 112 34.48 22.39 2.32
N ASP A 113 34.70 21.08 2.32
CA ASP A 113 33.64 20.10 2.06
C ASP A 113 32.67 20.10 3.24
N THR A 114 31.46 20.64 3.07
CA THR A 114 30.40 20.56 4.08
C THR A 114 29.26 19.65 3.63
N LEU A 115 28.62 19.03 4.62
CA LEU A 115 27.45 18.18 4.45
C LEU A 115 26.52 18.42 5.63
N ALA A 116 25.38 19.03 5.38
CA ALA A 116 24.28 19.12 6.33
C ALA A 116 23.17 18.18 5.88
N LEU A 117 22.51 17.51 6.84
CA LEU A 117 21.40 16.63 6.50
C LEU A 117 20.27 16.67 7.52
N GLN A 118 19.05 16.52 7.00
CA GLN A 118 17.83 16.42 7.78
C GLN A 118 17.13 15.10 7.46
N VAL A 119 16.57 14.46 8.47
CA VAL A 119 15.90 13.17 8.31
C VAL A 119 14.47 13.28 8.80
N PHE A 120 13.56 12.91 7.90
CA PHE A 120 12.14 12.82 8.18
C PHE A 120 11.68 11.38 7.95
N ARG A 121 10.78 10.89 8.79
CA ARG A 121 10.13 9.60 8.54
C ARG A 121 8.64 9.76 8.50
N HIS A 122 8.00 9.10 7.55
CA HIS A 122 6.57 8.89 7.51
C HIS A 122 6.28 7.44 7.87
N VAL A 123 5.67 7.23 9.03
CA VAL A 123 5.26 5.92 9.52
C VAL A 123 3.81 5.72 9.13
N ASP A 124 3.56 4.83 8.17
CA ASP A 124 2.22 4.41 7.77
C ASP A 124 1.83 3.15 8.53
N ASP A 125 0.86 3.26 9.45
CA ASP A 125 0.37 2.15 10.29
C ASP A 125 -0.51 1.14 9.51
N ASN A 126 -0.14 0.89 8.26
CA ASN A 126 -0.74 -0.15 7.43
C ASN A 126 -0.38 -1.55 7.95
N LEU A 127 -1.01 -2.59 7.41
CA LEU A 127 -0.66 -3.98 7.72
C LEU A 127 -0.24 -4.70 6.42
N PRO A 128 1.08 -4.90 6.17
CA PRO A 128 2.23 -4.60 7.04
C PRO A 128 2.58 -3.10 7.13
N MET A 129 3.18 -2.69 8.26
CA MET A 129 3.61 -1.30 8.50
C MET A 129 4.69 -0.90 7.49
N GLN A 130 4.58 0.31 6.96
CA GLN A 130 5.56 0.88 6.04
C GLN A 130 6.17 2.16 6.61
N VAL A 131 7.47 2.33 6.41
CA VAL A 131 8.19 3.56 6.77
C VAL A 131 8.85 4.12 5.53
N THR A 132 8.54 5.38 5.23
CA THR A 132 9.22 6.17 4.21
C THR A 132 10.19 7.12 4.90
N THR A 133 11.48 6.89 4.72
CA THR A 133 12.57 7.73 5.24
C THR A 133 13.00 8.71 4.15
N ARG A 134 12.87 10.01 4.41
CA ARG A 134 13.29 11.08 3.52
C ARG A 134 14.51 11.78 4.12
N ILE A 135 15.63 11.70 3.40
CA ILE A 135 16.90 12.30 3.76
C ILE A 135 17.11 13.51 2.86
N LYS A 136 17.08 14.72 3.42
CA LYS A 136 17.47 15.95 2.71
C LYS A 136 18.96 16.18 2.95
N LEU A 137 19.72 16.38 1.88
CA LEU A 137 21.14 16.64 1.88
C LEU A 137 21.38 18.04 1.32
N ASP A 138 22.19 18.82 2.02
CA ASP A 138 22.80 20.05 1.52
C ASP A 138 24.32 19.80 1.46
N VAL A 139 24.85 19.77 0.23
CA VAL A 139 26.23 19.40 -0.07
C VAL A 139 26.94 20.61 -0.63
N SER A 140 28.10 20.94 -0.08
CA SER A 140 29.03 21.92 -0.66
C SER A 140 30.42 21.34 -0.83
N GLY A 141 31.29 22.06 -1.54
CA GLY A 141 32.67 21.67 -1.81
C GLY A 141 32.78 20.79 -3.06
N ARG A 142 33.60 19.75 -2.99
CA ARG A 142 33.92 18.89 -4.13
C ARG A 142 32.98 17.71 -4.23
N HIS A 143 32.91 17.14 -5.43
CA HIS A 143 32.27 15.85 -5.66
C HIS A 143 33.02 14.78 -4.86
N ARG A 144 32.30 13.86 -4.21
CA ARG A 144 32.87 12.82 -3.34
C ARG A 144 31.88 11.72 -3.03
N GLU A 145 32.37 10.53 -2.71
CA GLU A 145 31.53 9.50 -2.09
C GLU A 145 31.29 9.82 -0.61
N ILE A 146 30.05 9.66 -0.17
CA ILE A 146 29.67 9.76 1.25
C ILE A 146 28.90 8.51 1.66
N LEU A 147 29.00 8.16 2.93
CA LEU A 147 28.25 7.09 3.56
C LEU A 147 27.45 7.69 4.71
N ILE A 148 26.12 7.55 4.68
CA ILE A 148 25.21 8.15 5.67
C ILE A 148 24.26 7.10 6.24
N GLY A 149 23.91 7.22 7.52
CA GLY A 149 22.96 6.32 8.18
C GLY A 149 23.53 5.63 9.41
N PRO A 150 22.96 4.48 9.82
CA PRO A 150 21.97 3.68 9.08
C PRO A 150 20.62 4.38 8.85
N ALA A 151 20.12 4.33 7.62
CA ALA A 151 18.82 4.88 7.24
C ALA A 151 17.68 3.86 7.43
N MET A 152 17.97 2.57 7.32
CA MET A 152 16.99 1.50 7.55
C MET A 152 16.69 1.32 9.05
N LEU A 153 15.42 1.12 9.41
CA LEU A 153 15.04 0.74 10.77
C LEU A 153 15.24 -0.77 10.97
N GLY A 154 15.55 -1.19 12.21
CA GLY A 154 15.76 -2.61 12.53
C GLY A 154 14.53 -3.46 12.24
N GLY A 155 14.73 -4.64 11.64
CA GLY A 155 13.65 -5.58 11.28
C GLY A 155 12.86 -5.22 10.02
N PHE A 156 13.11 -4.05 9.41
CA PHE A 156 12.46 -3.67 8.16
C PHE A 156 13.16 -4.28 6.95
N LEU A 157 12.38 -4.54 5.90
CA LEU A 157 12.84 -4.97 4.59
C LEU A 157 12.72 -3.80 3.60
N PRO A 158 13.78 -3.47 2.83
CA PRO A 158 13.72 -2.40 1.85
C PRO A 158 12.78 -2.76 0.71
N LEU A 159 12.05 -1.75 0.23
CA LEU A 159 11.14 -1.86 -0.92
C LEU A 159 11.60 -1.00 -2.09
N ALA A 160 12.09 0.21 -1.81
CA ALA A 160 12.57 1.12 -2.85
C ALA A 160 13.59 2.11 -2.28
N LEU A 161 14.61 2.44 -3.07
CA LEU A 161 15.52 3.56 -2.86
C LEU A 161 15.43 4.47 -4.09
N ASN A 162 14.97 5.71 -3.90
CA ASN A 162 14.88 6.71 -4.94
C ASN A 162 15.81 7.88 -4.60
N ALA A 163 16.74 8.19 -5.51
CA ALA A 163 17.71 9.26 -5.36
C ALA A 163 17.99 9.93 -6.72
N PRO A 164 18.08 11.26 -6.78
CA PRO A 164 18.58 11.98 -7.97
C PRO A 164 20.09 11.84 -8.20
N LEU A 165 20.80 11.26 -7.22
CA LEU A 165 22.23 10.97 -7.26
C LEU A 165 22.43 9.46 -7.34
N PRO A 166 23.53 8.97 -7.93
CA PRO A 166 23.93 7.57 -7.77
C PRO A 166 24.00 7.23 -6.28
N ALA A 167 23.11 6.34 -5.84
CA ALA A 167 23.02 5.91 -4.46
C ALA A 167 22.72 4.42 -4.36
N ARG A 168 23.31 3.78 -3.37
CA ARG A 168 23.11 2.36 -3.06
C ARG A 168 22.85 2.17 -1.58
N LEU A 169 21.92 1.28 -1.26
CA LEU A 169 21.69 0.80 0.09
C LEU A 169 22.69 -0.33 0.40
N GLU A 170 23.43 -0.18 1.49
CA GLU A 170 24.37 -1.19 2.00
C GLU A 170 23.64 -2.22 2.88
N ALA A 171 24.28 -3.37 3.12
CA ALA A 171 23.70 -4.47 3.89
C ALA A 171 23.44 -4.10 5.37
N ASP A 172 24.21 -3.17 5.91
CA ASP A 172 24.06 -2.63 7.27
C ASP A 172 22.99 -1.52 7.38
N GLY A 173 22.30 -1.21 6.27
CA GLY A 173 21.26 -0.19 6.21
C GLY A 173 21.77 1.23 6.02
N GLN A 174 23.08 1.45 5.84
CA GLN A 174 23.63 2.73 5.42
C GLN A 174 23.37 2.99 3.93
N VAL A 175 23.39 4.26 3.52
CA VAL A 175 23.24 4.67 2.12
C VAL A 175 24.56 5.26 1.66
N ARG A 176 25.17 4.64 0.66
CA ARG A 176 26.33 5.18 -0.05
C ARG A 176 25.84 6.06 -1.19
N VAL A 177 26.41 7.25 -1.33
CA VAL A 177 26.00 8.24 -2.33
C VAL A 177 27.23 8.86 -2.99
N GLN A 178 27.23 8.96 -4.32
CA GLN A 178 28.17 9.82 -5.05
C GLN A 178 27.64 11.26 -5.02
N ALA A 179 28.06 12.02 -4.02
CA ALA A 179 27.56 13.36 -3.74
C ALA A 179 28.23 14.43 -4.61
N ARG A 180 27.43 15.41 -5.02
CA ARG A 180 27.88 16.64 -5.69
C ARG A 180 27.21 17.87 -5.06
N PRO A 181 27.77 19.08 -5.21
CA PRO A 181 27.19 20.29 -4.64
C PRO A 181 25.73 20.49 -5.02
N GLY A 182 24.92 20.89 -4.05
CA GLY A 182 23.50 21.17 -4.22
C GLY A 182 22.62 20.56 -3.15
N ASN A 183 21.31 20.70 -3.37
CA ASN A 183 20.26 20.21 -2.49
C ASN A 183 19.63 18.95 -3.05
N TRP A 184 19.74 17.84 -2.32
CA TRP A 184 19.30 16.53 -2.78
C TRP A 184 18.31 15.92 -1.80
N THR A 185 17.34 15.16 -2.31
CA THR A 185 16.45 14.35 -1.49
C THR A 185 16.60 12.90 -1.87
N ILE A 186 16.92 12.05 -0.89
CA ILE A 186 16.90 10.59 -1.02
C ILE A 186 15.67 10.07 -0.27
N THR A 187 14.96 9.11 -0.87
CA THR A 187 13.79 8.46 -0.25
C THR A 187 14.00 6.96 -0.20
N LEU A 188 13.97 6.39 1.01
CA LEU A 188 14.00 4.96 1.27
C LEU A 188 12.62 4.51 1.78
N VAL A 189 11.98 3.59 1.08
CA VAL A 189 10.73 2.95 1.52
C VAL A 189 11.06 1.56 2.02
N ALA A 190 10.58 1.21 3.20
CA ALA A 190 10.76 -0.11 3.78
C ALA A 190 9.47 -0.58 4.47
N ARG A 191 9.30 -1.90 4.62
CA ARG A 191 8.17 -2.50 5.36
C ARG A 191 8.65 -3.40 6.47
N HIS A 192 7.89 -3.52 7.55
CA HIS A 192 8.14 -4.52 8.58
C HIS A 192 7.32 -5.78 8.29
N PRO A 193 7.91 -7.00 8.33
CA PRO A 193 7.18 -8.23 7.99
C PRO A 193 6.24 -8.72 9.10
N LYS A 194 6.34 -8.17 10.31
CA LYS A 194 5.53 -8.54 11.49
C LYS A 194 4.77 -7.31 12.05
N PRO A 195 3.78 -7.50 12.93
CA PRO A 195 3.24 -6.40 13.72
C PRO A 195 4.34 -5.62 14.45
N VAL A 196 4.16 -4.31 14.56
CA VAL A 196 5.10 -3.40 15.21
C VAL A 196 4.38 -2.69 16.35
N ASP A 197 4.90 -2.88 17.57
CA ASP A 197 4.39 -2.23 18.78
C ASP A 197 5.28 -1.06 19.24
N ALA A 198 6.48 -0.94 18.67
CA ALA A 198 7.31 0.24 18.87
C ALA A 198 8.37 0.38 17.78
N LEU A 199 8.83 1.62 17.60
CA LEU A 199 9.92 1.99 16.72
C LEU A 199 10.93 2.88 17.45
N ALA A 200 12.19 2.71 17.12
CA ALA A 200 13.27 3.58 17.54
C ALA A 200 14.25 3.74 16.36
N ARG A 201 14.98 4.85 16.36
CA ARG A 201 16.07 5.04 15.39
C ARG A 201 17.24 4.08 15.68
N PRO A 202 18.04 3.69 14.67
CA PRO A 202 19.25 2.91 14.86
C PRO A 202 20.24 3.58 15.82
N LYS A 203 20.88 2.79 16.70
CA LYS A 203 21.86 3.29 17.68
C LYS A 203 23.21 3.65 17.06
N GLN A 204 23.62 3.00 15.96
CA GLN A 204 24.93 3.23 15.33
C GLN A 204 24.99 4.43 14.36
N GLN A 205 24.13 5.44 14.54
CA GLN A 205 24.13 6.62 13.67
C GLN A 205 25.21 7.61 14.13
N ALA A 206 26.24 7.77 13.31
CA ALA A 206 27.32 8.73 13.52
C ALA A 206 27.10 10.02 12.71
N ALA A 207 27.86 11.07 13.04
CA ALA A 207 27.92 12.26 12.19
C ALA A 207 28.25 11.83 10.75
N PRO A 208 27.59 12.42 9.73
CA PRO A 208 26.78 13.64 9.77
C PRO A 208 25.28 13.43 10.07
N TRP A 209 24.84 12.23 10.48
CA TRP A 209 23.42 11.97 10.79
C TRP A 209 22.90 12.86 11.93
N PRO A 210 21.66 13.37 11.91
CA PRO A 210 21.25 14.41 12.84
C PRO A 210 20.96 13.80 14.21
N LYS A 211 21.19 14.58 15.27
CA LYS A 211 20.89 14.18 16.65
C LYS A 211 19.42 13.92 16.90
N ALA A 212 18.52 14.48 16.09
CA ALA A 212 17.09 14.22 16.15
C ALA A 212 16.51 14.08 14.73
N GLU A 213 15.49 13.24 14.60
CA GLU A 213 14.69 13.06 13.41
C GLU A 213 13.26 13.55 13.69
N VAL A 214 12.52 13.95 12.65
CA VAL A 214 11.08 14.28 12.79
C VAL A 214 10.25 13.21 12.12
N TRP A 215 9.37 12.56 12.89
CA TRP A 215 8.57 11.44 12.45
C TRP A 215 7.10 11.82 12.39
N ALA A 216 6.50 11.74 11.21
CA ALA A 216 5.07 11.89 10.99
C ALA A 216 4.39 10.52 11.05
N PHE A 217 3.29 10.41 11.80
CA PHE A 217 2.55 9.16 11.97
C PHE A 217 1.20 9.23 11.26
N ASN A 218 0.99 8.33 10.31
CA ASN A 218 -0.28 8.16 9.60
C ASN A 218 -1.03 6.97 10.19
N ALA A 219 -2.01 7.26 11.04
CA ALA A 219 -2.85 6.23 11.67
C ALA A 219 -3.81 5.60 10.65
N ARG A 220 -3.91 4.27 10.64
CA ARG A 220 -4.93 3.53 9.88
C ARG A 220 -6.00 3.05 10.85
N ASN A 221 -6.84 3.98 11.32
CA ASN A 221 -7.85 3.72 12.36
C ASN A 221 -8.88 2.63 11.99
N ASN A 222 -9.04 2.34 10.70
CA ASN A 222 -9.84 1.22 10.20
C ASN A 222 -9.17 -0.15 10.44
N LEU A 223 -7.84 -0.21 10.61
CA LEU A 223 -7.06 -1.41 10.89
C LEU A 223 -6.80 -1.61 12.40
N ARG A 224 -6.52 -0.53 13.13
CA ARG A 224 -6.42 -0.49 14.59
C ARG A 224 -6.42 0.96 15.09
N LEU A 225 -6.90 1.17 16.31
CA LEU A 225 -6.72 2.42 17.05
C LEU A 225 -5.53 2.27 17.99
N VAL A 226 -4.54 3.13 17.82
CA VAL A 226 -3.34 3.17 18.67
C VAL A 226 -3.20 4.54 19.32
N GLU A 227 -2.74 4.55 20.56
CA GLU A 227 -2.20 5.73 21.22
C GLU A 227 -0.67 5.72 21.08
N ILE A 228 -0.09 6.86 20.72
CA ILE A 228 1.36 7.01 20.56
C ILE A 228 1.95 7.58 21.84
N THR A 229 2.97 6.91 22.38
CA THR A 229 3.69 7.35 23.59
C THR A 229 5.21 7.24 23.40
N GLY A 230 5.97 7.80 24.34
CA GLY A 230 7.44 7.65 24.40
C GLY A 230 8.25 8.59 23.49
N ALA A 231 7.60 9.53 22.79
CA ALA A 231 8.25 10.60 22.05
C ALA A 231 7.51 11.94 22.21
N PRO A 232 8.24 13.08 22.33
CA PRO A 232 7.61 14.40 22.36
C PRO A 232 6.86 14.70 21.06
N ALA A 233 5.57 15.02 21.19
CA ALA A 233 4.77 15.54 20.08
C ALA A 233 5.15 17.01 19.80
N ILE A 234 5.12 17.39 18.52
CA ILE A 234 5.40 18.75 18.06
C ILE A 234 4.38 19.20 17.02
N ASP A 235 4.22 20.51 16.83
CA ASP A 235 3.42 21.05 15.74
C ASP A 235 4.13 20.79 14.39
N PRO A 236 3.56 19.95 13.50
CA PRO A 236 4.18 19.64 12.21
C PRO A 236 4.37 20.88 11.32
N ARG A 237 3.57 21.93 11.50
CA ARG A 237 3.64 23.19 10.73
C ARG A 237 4.87 24.03 11.09
N GLN A 238 5.47 23.78 12.25
CA GLN A 238 6.70 24.43 12.70
C GLN A 238 7.96 23.61 12.30
N THR A 239 7.83 22.72 11.33
CA THR A 239 8.92 21.85 10.86
C THR A 239 9.14 22.00 9.35
N THR A 240 10.27 21.47 8.86
CA THR A 240 10.55 21.39 7.42
C THR A 240 10.10 20.05 6.79
N LEU A 241 9.12 19.38 7.42
CA LEU A 241 8.45 18.20 6.87
C LEU A 241 7.90 18.50 5.46
N PRO A 242 7.85 17.52 4.55
CA PRO A 242 7.14 17.67 3.28
C PRO A 242 5.67 18.10 3.51
N PRO A 243 5.09 18.97 2.67
CA PRO A 243 3.72 19.48 2.87
C PRO A 243 2.67 18.37 3.08
N ALA A 244 2.80 17.26 2.35
CA ALA A 244 1.90 16.11 2.49
C ALA A 244 1.94 15.45 3.88
N TRP A 245 3.02 15.63 4.65
CA TRP A 245 3.21 15.05 5.98
C TRP A 245 2.89 16.03 7.11
N GLN A 246 2.85 17.34 6.84
CA GLN A 246 2.53 18.37 7.84
C GLN A 246 1.07 18.30 8.36
N LYS A 247 0.21 17.52 7.70
CA LYS A 247 -1.17 17.26 8.15
C LYS A 247 -1.28 16.11 9.15
N LEU A 248 -0.18 15.42 9.45
CA LEU A 248 -0.14 14.25 10.32
C LEU A 248 0.47 14.62 11.67
N PRO A 249 0.08 13.94 12.78
CA PRO A 249 0.80 14.05 14.04
C PRO A 249 2.30 13.82 13.86
N ALA A 250 3.12 14.69 14.44
CA ALA A 250 4.58 14.64 14.32
C ALA A 250 5.27 14.55 15.67
N TYR A 251 6.40 13.85 15.70
CA TYR A 251 7.17 13.56 16.90
C TYR A 251 8.66 13.81 16.66
N ILE A 252 9.36 14.31 17.67
CA ILE A 252 10.83 14.39 17.65
C ILE A 252 11.39 13.07 18.19
N VAL A 253 12.27 12.44 17.43
CA VAL A 253 12.90 11.16 17.79
C VAL A 253 14.42 11.30 17.88
N GLY A 254 14.93 11.29 19.11
CA GLY A 254 16.36 11.27 19.44
C GLY A 254 16.88 9.86 19.78
N PRO A 255 18.16 9.72 20.18
CA PRO A 255 18.79 8.43 20.49
C PRO A 255 18.11 7.65 21.62
N ASP A 256 17.56 8.38 22.60
CA ASP A 256 16.91 7.82 23.78
C ASP A 256 15.38 7.79 23.66
N THR A 257 14.85 8.09 22.48
CA THR A 257 13.42 8.18 22.22
C THR A 257 12.90 6.90 21.56
N ARG A 258 11.71 6.46 21.96
CA ARG A 258 11.04 5.29 21.37
C ARG A 258 9.57 5.59 21.13
N LEU A 259 9.14 5.57 19.88
CA LEU A 259 7.73 5.66 19.51
C LEU A 259 7.06 4.34 19.89
N THR A 260 6.14 4.34 20.85
CA THR A 260 5.43 3.14 21.31
C THR A 260 3.96 3.22 20.91
N PHE A 261 3.43 2.14 20.34
CA PHE A 261 2.08 2.01 19.81
C PHE A 261 1.21 1.22 20.80
N ILE A 262 0.52 1.91 21.70
CA ILE A 262 -0.41 1.27 22.63
C ILE A 262 -1.71 1.00 21.88
N THR A 263 -1.93 -0.25 21.47
CA THR A 263 -3.16 -0.64 20.78
C THR A 263 -4.33 -0.57 21.75
N LYS A 264 -5.24 0.41 21.53
CA LYS A 264 -6.49 0.56 22.29
C LYS A 264 -7.58 -0.33 21.74
N ARG A 265 -7.57 -0.55 20.42
CA ARG A 265 -8.57 -1.34 19.70
C ARG A 265 -7.92 -1.92 18.43
N ARG A 266 -8.15 -3.20 18.12
CA ARG A 266 -7.86 -3.72 16.77
C ARG A 266 -9.05 -3.41 15.85
N GLY A 267 -8.87 -3.46 14.53
CA GLY A 267 -9.91 -3.15 13.52
C GLY A 267 -11.25 -3.86 13.78
N ASN A 268 -12.27 -3.36 13.09
CA ASN A 268 -13.71 -3.49 13.36
C ASN A 268 -14.22 -4.82 13.97
N PRO A 269 -14.43 -4.90 15.30
CA PRO A 269 -15.14 -6.04 15.90
C PRO A 269 -16.67 -5.90 15.85
N ASP A 270 -17.20 -4.75 15.45
CA ASP A 270 -18.65 -4.49 15.44
C ASP A 270 -19.01 -3.53 14.28
N PRO A 271 -19.32 -4.04 13.07
CA PRO A 271 -19.80 -3.18 11.99
C PRO A 271 -21.01 -2.38 12.48
N ALA A 272 -21.18 -1.16 11.95
CA ALA A 272 -22.44 -0.44 12.15
C ALA A 272 -23.59 -1.42 11.85
N PRO A 273 -24.61 -1.52 12.72
CA PRO A 273 -25.60 -2.58 12.64
C PRO A 273 -26.24 -2.57 11.26
N ASP A 274 -26.58 -3.77 10.79
CA ASP A 274 -27.25 -3.97 9.53
C ASP A 274 -28.51 -3.11 9.45
N GLN A 275 -28.70 -2.43 8.32
CA GLN A 275 -29.81 -1.52 8.10
C GLN A 275 -30.75 -2.14 7.08
N ILE A 276 -31.55 -3.11 7.52
CA ILE A 276 -32.51 -3.82 6.67
C ILE A 276 -33.92 -3.28 6.94
N HIS A 277 -34.61 -2.92 5.87
CA HIS A 277 -36.00 -2.48 5.92
C HIS A 277 -36.89 -3.54 5.27
N LEU A 278 -37.85 -4.09 6.02
CA LEU A 278 -38.79 -5.11 5.57
C LEU A 278 -40.15 -4.48 5.25
N LYS A 279 -40.65 -4.74 4.04
CA LYS A 279 -42.06 -4.54 3.68
C LYS A 279 -42.68 -5.89 3.39
N ARG A 280 -43.69 -6.26 4.17
CA ARG A 280 -44.42 -7.52 4.09
C ARG A 280 -45.84 -7.28 3.58
N THR A 281 -46.25 -8.07 2.60
CA THR A 281 -47.65 -8.21 2.21
C THR A 281 -48.14 -9.58 2.63
N LEU A 282 -49.27 -9.63 3.31
CA LEU A 282 -49.97 -10.84 3.73
C LEU A 282 -51.30 -10.93 3.01
N TRP A 283 -51.64 -12.13 2.56
CA TRP A 283 -52.98 -12.48 2.12
C TRP A 283 -53.51 -13.58 3.03
N LEU A 284 -54.61 -13.30 3.74
CA LEU A 284 -55.35 -14.30 4.48
C LEU A 284 -56.08 -15.21 3.47
N ASP A 285 -56.04 -16.52 3.71
CA ASP A 285 -56.77 -17.48 2.89
C ASP A 285 -58.28 -17.31 3.03
N PHE A 286 -59.05 -17.80 2.05
CA PHE A 286 -60.51 -17.67 2.06
C PHE A 286 -61.17 -18.38 3.25
N ASP A 287 -60.64 -19.54 3.65
CA ASP A 287 -61.07 -20.30 4.82
C ASP A 287 -60.46 -19.80 6.14
N GLY A 288 -59.50 -18.88 6.05
CA GLY A 288 -58.77 -18.31 7.18
C GLY A 288 -57.74 -19.24 7.81
N GLY A 289 -57.41 -20.37 7.18
CA GLY A 289 -56.48 -21.38 7.72
C GLY A 289 -54.99 -21.01 7.62
N GLY A 290 -54.67 -19.83 7.08
CA GLY A 290 -53.31 -19.32 7.07
C GLY A 290 -53.11 -18.12 6.16
N TYR A 291 -51.83 -17.82 5.91
CA TYR A 291 -51.41 -16.66 5.14
C TYR A 291 -50.40 -17.02 4.05
N THR A 292 -50.60 -16.44 2.87
CA THR A 292 -49.53 -16.32 1.87
C THR A 292 -48.80 -15.00 2.11
N THR A 293 -47.47 -15.03 2.11
CA THR A 293 -46.66 -13.84 2.37
C THR A 293 -45.77 -13.49 1.20
N ARG A 294 -45.55 -12.19 1.01
CA ARG A 294 -44.50 -11.64 0.15
C ARG A 294 -43.72 -10.58 0.90
N ASP A 295 -42.43 -10.82 1.02
CA ASP A 295 -41.49 -9.92 1.67
C ASP A 295 -40.63 -9.22 0.61
N THR A 296 -40.43 -7.92 0.79
CA THR A 296 -39.43 -7.12 0.08
C THR A 296 -38.50 -6.50 1.11
N MET A 297 -37.20 -6.81 0.98
CA MET A 297 -36.16 -6.33 1.90
C MET A 297 -35.12 -5.52 1.14
N ASN A 298 -34.85 -4.32 1.63
CA ASN A 298 -33.84 -3.43 1.08
C ASN A 298 -32.93 -2.90 2.18
N GLY A 299 -31.64 -2.68 1.88
CA GLY A 299 -30.73 -2.19 2.90
C GLY A 299 -29.26 -2.44 2.64
N THR A 300 -28.48 -2.36 3.71
CA THR A 300 -27.07 -2.79 3.70
C THR A 300 -26.81 -3.83 4.77
N MET A 301 -26.25 -4.97 4.37
CA MET A 301 -25.72 -5.98 5.29
C MET A 301 -24.20 -5.86 5.37
N ARG A 302 -23.69 -5.78 6.60
CA ARG A 302 -22.29 -5.52 6.94
C ARG A 302 -21.72 -6.61 7.83
N ALA A 303 -22.56 -7.36 8.55
CA ALA A 303 -22.26 -8.60 9.25
C ALA A 303 -23.12 -9.75 8.72
N GLY A 304 -22.70 -10.99 8.98
CA GLY A 304 -23.44 -12.17 8.52
C GLY A 304 -23.32 -12.40 7.01
N TRP A 305 -23.58 -13.65 6.61
CA TRP A 305 -23.50 -14.11 5.23
C TRP A 305 -24.75 -14.86 4.82
N ARG A 306 -25.76 -14.92 5.70
CA ARG A 306 -26.94 -15.75 5.53
C ARG A 306 -28.14 -15.10 6.17
N LEU A 307 -29.28 -15.21 5.50
CA LEU A 307 -30.58 -14.78 6.03
C LEU A 307 -31.50 -16.00 6.11
N GLU A 308 -32.00 -16.27 7.31
CA GLU A 308 -32.82 -17.46 7.59
C GLU A 308 -34.23 -17.05 8.02
N MET A 309 -35.21 -17.85 7.63
CA MET A 309 -36.60 -17.69 8.04
C MET A 309 -36.89 -18.69 9.16
N ALA A 310 -37.51 -18.22 10.23
CA ALA A 310 -37.87 -19.04 11.37
C ALA A 310 -39.24 -19.72 11.16
N PRO A 311 -39.45 -20.95 11.68
CA PRO A 311 -40.79 -21.50 11.83
C PRO A 311 -41.68 -20.51 12.63
N PRO A 312 -42.99 -20.45 12.37
CA PRO A 312 -43.77 -21.35 11.53
C PRO A 312 -43.82 -21.01 10.02
N PHE A 313 -43.07 -20.01 9.55
CA PHE A 313 -43.05 -19.69 8.12
C PHE A 313 -42.31 -20.77 7.30
N ALA A 314 -42.96 -21.23 6.24
CA ALA A 314 -42.40 -22.09 5.22
C ALA A 314 -41.93 -21.24 4.02
N LEU A 315 -40.62 -20.98 3.94
CA LEU A 315 -40.00 -20.23 2.85
C LEU A 315 -40.04 -21.03 1.53
N GLY A 316 -40.77 -20.51 0.53
CA GLY A 316 -40.97 -21.19 -0.75
C GLY A 316 -40.11 -20.64 -1.89
N ARG A 317 -39.81 -19.34 -1.87
CA ARG A 317 -39.00 -18.68 -2.91
C ARG A 317 -38.20 -17.52 -2.34
N VAL A 318 -36.98 -17.35 -2.83
CA VAL A 318 -36.17 -16.14 -2.62
C VAL A 318 -35.52 -15.71 -3.92
N ALA A 319 -35.58 -14.42 -4.22
CA ALA A 319 -34.82 -13.81 -5.30
C ALA A 319 -34.04 -12.58 -4.80
N ILE A 320 -32.78 -12.48 -5.21
CA ILE A 320 -31.87 -11.36 -4.88
C ILE A 320 -31.55 -10.62 -6.16
N ASN A 321 -31.74 -9.30 -6.18
CA ASN A 321 -31.57 -8.47 -7.38
C ASN A 321 -32.33 -9.03 -8.60
N GLY A 322 -33.53 -9.57 -8.36
CA GLY A 322 -34.38 -10.17 -9.39
C GLY A 322 -33.96 -11.56 -9.88
N LYS A 323 -32.96 -12.20 -9.26
CA LYS A 323 -32.50 -13.56 -9.61
C LYS A 323 -32.82 -14.55 -8.50
N ASP A 324 -33.54 -15.62 -8.84
CA ASP A 324 -33.88 -16.68 -7.88
C ASP A 324 -32.63 -17.31 -7.27
N GLN A 325 -32.72 -17.68 -5.99
CA GLN A 325 -31.64 -18.25 -5.19
C GLN A 325 -32.01 -19.63 -4.66
N PHE A 326 -30.99 -20.46 -4.39
CA PHE A 326 -31.20 -21.74 -3.72
C PHE A 326 -31.49 -21.54 -2.23
N ILE A 327 -32.64 -22.03 -1.79
CA ILE A 327 -32.99 -22.13 -0.38
C ILE A 327 -32.33 -23.39 0.18
N THR A 328 -31.50 -23.22 1.20
CA THR A 328 -30.71 -24.31 1.81
C THR A 328 -30.95 -24.35 3.32
N ARG A 329 -30.53 -25.41 3.99
CA ARG A 329 -30.44 -25.49 5.47
C ARG A 329 -28.98 -25.49 5.88
N ALA A 330 -28.64 -24.75 6.93
CA ALA A 330 -27.29 -24.77 7.49
C ALA A 330 -27.09 -26.04 8.35
N GLU A 331 -25.84 -26.50 8.46
CA GLU A 331 -25.50 -27.65 9.28
C GLU A 331 -25.81 -27.36 10.76
N GLY A 332 -26.65 -28.19 11.39
CA GLY A 332 -27.10 -28.00 12.77
C GLY A 332 -28.23 -26.98 12.97
N SER A 333 -28.84 -26.46 11.89
CA SER A 333 -30.02 -25.58 11.95
C SER A 333 -31.21 -26.20 11.22
N ASP A 334 -32.37 -26.18 11.87
CA ASP A 334 -33.64 -26.56 11.22
C ASP A 334 -34.22 -25.43 10.37
N LYS A 335 -33.60 -24.24 10.38
CA LYS A 335 -34.07 -23.08 9.62
C LYS A 335 -33.62 -23.15 8.16
N VAL A 336 -34.48 -22.65 7.28
CA VAL A 336 -34.21 -22.53 5.85
C VAL A 336 -33.84 -21.09 5.51
N GLY A 337 -32.93 -20.89 4.57
CA GLY A 337 -32.41 -19.58 4.26
C GLY A 337 -31.57 -19.53 3.00
N VAL A 338 -31.03 -18.35 2.73
CA VAL A 338 -30.18 -18.09 1.56
C VAL A 338 -28.86 -17.46 1.96
N GLU A 339 -27.81 -17.82 1.22
CA GLU A 339 -26.51 -17.18 1.33
C GLU A 339 -26.51 -15.82 0.61
N LEU A 340 -25.88 -14.85 1.25
CA LEU A 340 -25.79 -13.46 0.84
C LEU A 340 -24.33 -13.08 0.63
N ARG A 341 -24.10 -12.19 -0.36
CA ARG A 341 -22.81 -11.53 -0.53
C ARG A 341 -22.89 -10.14 0.11
N GLN A 342 -21.85 -9.75 0.86
CA GLN A 342 -21.79 -8.46 1.53
C GLN A 342 -22.12 -7.29 0.59
N GLY A 343 -22.86 -6.30 1.08
CA GLY A 343 -23.18 -5.09 0.32
C GLY A 343 -24.65 -4.66 0.40
N GLN A 344 -25.15 -4.15 -0.72
CA GLN A 344 -26.54 -3.72 -0.86
C GLN A 344 -27.48 -4.93 -1.00
N LEU A 345 -28.49 -4.99 -0.15
CA LEU A 345 -29.55 -5.99 -0.18
C LEU A 345 -30.74 -5.44 -0.97
N ASN A 346 -31.22 -6.22 -1.93
CA ASN A 346 -32.52 -6.06 -2.57
C ASN A 346 -33.07 -7.47 -2.80
N LEU A 347 -33.98 -7.90 -1.93
CA LEU A 347 -34.45 -9.27 -1.83
C LEU A 347 -35.99 -9.31 -1.85
N THR A 348 -36.53 -10.26 -2.59
CA THR A 348 -37.96 -10.62 -2.59
C THR A 348 -38.11 -12.08 -2.15
N ALA A 349 -39.01 -12.36 -1.23
CA ALA A 349 -39.27 -13.72 -0.78
C ALA A 349 -40.77 -14.00 -0.69
N ASP A 350 -41.18 -15.20 -1.09
CA ASP A 350 -42.55 -15.69 -0.93
C ASP A 350 -42.54 -16.85 0.07
N SER A 351 -43.42 -16.80 1.07
CA SER A 351 -43.52 -17.83 2.10
C SER A 351 -44.97 -18.15 2.43
N ARG A 352 -45.16 -19.33 3.04
CA ARG A 352 -46.44 -19.80 3.52
C ARG A 352 -46.43 -19.84 5.04
N LEU A 353 -47.50 -19.36 5.66
CA LEU A 353 -47.72 -19.49 7.09
C LEU A 353 -49.01 -20.28 7.28
N ASP A 354 -48.89 -21.54 7.65
CA ASP A 354 -50.02 -22.37 8.06
C ASP A 354 -50.23 -22.13 9.56
N ALA A 355 -51.18 -21.26 9.90
CA ALA A 355 -51.45 -20.86 11.26
C ALA A 355 -52.93 -20.54 11.45
N ASP A 356 -53.56 -21.25 12.39
CA ASP A 356 -54.94 -21.00 12.82
C ASP A 356 -55.01 -19.89 13.88
N ASP A 357 -53.89 -19.55 14.51
CA ASP A 357 -53.81 -18.48 15.49
C ASP A 357 -53.63 -17.11 14.81
N ARG A 358 -54.43 -16.14 15.25
CA ARG A 358 -54.41 -14.76 14.71
C ARG A 358 -53.23 -13.95 15.27
N THR A 359 -52.14 -14.64 15.60
CA THR A 359 -50.91 -14.13 16.17
C THR A 359 -49.80 -14.32 15.16
N LEU A 360 -49.09 -13.24 14.84
CA LEU A 360 -48.11 -13.22 13.77
C LEU A 360 -46.78 -12.70 14.30
N ASP A 361 -45.70 -13.43 14.06
CA ASP A 361 -44.36 -12.90 14.27
C ASP A 361 -44.12 -11.76 13.28
N ALA A 362 -43.90 -10.57 13.83
CA ALA A 362 -43.77 -9.34 13.05
C ALA A 362 -42.64 -9.43 12.01
N VAL A 363 -41.52 -10.04 12.38
CA VAL A 363 -40.33 -10.16 11.52
C VAL A 363 -40.28 -11.52 10.81
N GLY A 364 -40.35 -12.63 11.53
CA GLY A 364 -40.29 -14.00 10.97
C GLY A 364 -38.96 -14.40 10.31
N TRP A 365 -38.03 -13.47 10.15
CA TRP A 365 -36.64 -13.69 9.77
C TRP A 365 -35.76 -13.71 11.01
N ASP A 366 -34.74 -14.56 11.03
CA ASP A 366 -33.73 -14.63 12.08
C ASP A 366 -32.68 -13.53 11.91
N HIS A 367 -33.17 -12.29 11.88
CA HIS A 367 -32.35 -11.10 11.71
C HIS A 367 -33.12 -9.86 12.17
N ASP A 368 -32.43 -8.95 12.85
CA ASP A 368 -33.03 -7.68 13.26
C ASP A 368 -33.39 -6.79 12.06
N MET A 369 -34.55 -6.15 12.14
CA MET A 369 -35.02 -5.23 11.11
C MET A 369 -35.01 -3.80 11.63
N ARG A 370 -34.49 -2.87 10.83
CA ARG A 370 -34.49 -1.44 11.16
C ARG A 370 -35.89 -0.83 11.11
N SER A 371 -36.71 -1.32 10.19
CA SER A 371 -38.13 -0.98 10.12
C SER A 371 -38.92 -2.10 9.48
N LEU A 372 -40.18 -2.22 9.90
CA LEU A 372 -41.17 -3.13 9.33
C LEU A 372 -42.38 -2.32 8.85
N ASN A 373 -42.88 -2.64 7.67
CA ASN A 373 -44.19 -2.22 7.21
C ASN A 373 -44.97 -3.45 6.75
N LEU A 374 -46.22 -3.60 7.20
CA LEU A 374 -47.05 -4.75 6.92
C LEU A 374 -48.37 -4.30 6.29
N THR A 375 -48.74 -4.93 5.18
CA THR A 375 -50.06 -4.80 4.55
C THR A 375 -50.78 -6.14 4.62
N LEU A 376 -51.96 -6.19 5.26
CA LEU A 376 -52.81 -7.38 5.29
C LEU A 376 -54.00 -7.22 4.33
N TYR A 377 -54.10 -8.13 3.37
CA TYR A 377 -55.27 -8.32 2.52
C TYR A 377 -56.15 -9.44 3.09
N MET A 378 -57.41 -9.12 3.31
CA MET A 378 -58.43 -10.07 3.74
C MET A 378 -59.39 -10.37 2.59
N PRO A 379 -59.79 -11.63 2.39
CA PRO A 379 -60.78 -11.97 1.38
C PRO A 379 -62.17 -11.46 1.78
N PRO A 380 -63.12 -11.39 0.83
CA PRO A 380 -64.51 -11.08 1.13
C PRO A 380 -65.07 -11.96 2.26
N GLY A 381 -65.88 -11.36 3.14
CA GLY A 381 -66.44 -12.04 4.31
C GLY A 381 -65.59 -11.91 5.58
N TRP A 382 -64.35 -11.45 5.47
CA TRP A 382 -63.47 -11.21 6.61
C TRP A 382 -63.37 -9.72 6.94
N ARG A 383 -63.31 -9.40 8.24
CA ARG A 383 -63.11 -8.04 8.74
C ARG A 383 -62.18 -8.04 9.95
N ALA A 384 -61.16 -7.18 9.90
CA ALA A 384 -60.31 -6.93 11.05
C ALA A 384 -61.12 -6.19 12.12
N PHE A 385 -61.30 -6.83 13.27
CA PHE A 385 -62.02 -6.25 14.41
C PHE A 385 -61.07 -5.47 15.32
N HIS A 386 -59.83 -5.96 15.45
CA HIS A 386 -58.80 -5.39 16.30
C HIS A 386 -57.43 -5.85 15.83
N VAL A 387 -56.44 -4.96 15.90
CA VAL A 387 -55.04 -5.25 15.62
C VAL A 387 -54.22 -4.62 16.73
N THR A 388 -53.44 -5.44 17.43
CA THR A 388 -52.48 -5.00 18.44
C THR A 388 -51.16 -5.70 18.23
N GLY A 389 -50.07 -5.01 18.59
CA GLY A 389 -48.71 -5.54 18.63
C GLY A 389 -47.95 -4.91 19.79
N ALA A 390 -46.81 -5.51 20.14
CA ALA A 390 -45.86 -5.01 21.13
C ALA A 390 -44.57 -4.56 20.44
#